data_AF-A0A957R6S5-F1
#
_entry.id   AF-A0A957R6S5-F1
#
_cell.length_a   1.000
_cell.length_b   1.000
_cell.length_c   1.000
_cell.angle_alpha   90.00
_cell.angle_beta   90.00
_cell.angle_gamma   90.00
#
_symmetry.space_group_name_H-M   'P 1'
#
loop_
_entity.id
_entity.type
_entity.pdbx_description
1 polymer ?
#
loop_
_entity_poly.entity_id
_entity_poly.type
_entity_poly.pdbx_seq_one_letter_code
_entity_poly.pdbx_strand_id
1 'polypeptide(L)'
;HDDGFICRELRPEPNGEMFYPHDPASTGPNVFAWCEWDYFLNTGDDERLGRVFPVLLAYHRWLRTFRTWPDGSYFQSGLASGMDNQPVDEAGNVVQAEYRHMSRLDATAQALLSARRLCDMAAVLNRQADVAPELEEVGVLQQLINTHARHPADGFYYHWHPQNGRSLVKSIGAYWTLLAEAIPEQHLPSFVHWLDDESTFKRPHRVPSLAKDSRFYCEEGGYWRGGVWPPTNYMVLRGLSKVGYDDLAYAIACNHHDNIVQVFKDTNTVWEFYAPEAITQGYQQNGTAAVSDFVGWSGLGPVAVLLEYRFGLRPHVPDQTLVWDIRELDAFGVTHYPFGQDGLLDLHCAARTNQQQKPQITVNSNCQLTLQLRWAGGQQQIDIAPSH
;
A
#
# COMPACT_ATOMS: atom_id res chain seq x y z
N HIS A 1 -5.65 -13.81 19.90
CA HIS A 1 -6.29 -13.83 21.22
C HIS A 1 -7.80 -14.01 21.07
N ASP A 2 -8.47 -14.54 22.08
CA ASP A 2 -9.94 -14.75 22.05
C ASP A 2 -10.73 -13.43 21.96
N ASP A 3 -10.12 -12.32 22.38
CA ASP A 3 -10.71 -10.97 22.31
C ASP A 3 -10.49 -10.28 20.95
N GLY A 4 -9.72 -10.89 20.04
CA GLY A 4 -9.37 -10.32 18.73
C GLY A 4 -8.08 -9.50 18.71
N PHE A 5 -7.40 -9.26 19.83
CA PHE A 5 -6.11 -8.55 19.82
C PHE A 5 -5.07 -9.31 18.97
N ILE A 6 -4.17 -8.55 18.32
CA ILE A 6 -2.97 -9.05 17.65
C ILE A 6 -1.83 -8.09 18.01
N CYS A 7 -0.81 -8.61 18.71
CA CYS A 7 0.36 -7.84 19.12
C CYS A 7 1.23 -7.45 17.92
N ARG A 8 1.79 -6.24 17.93
CA ARG A 8 2.64 -5.73 16.83
C ARG A 8 3.96 -6.46 16.67
N GLU A 9 4.47 -7.04 17.76
CA GLU A 9 5.78 -7.70 17.77
C GLU A 9 5.67 -8.98 18.62
N LEU A 10 5.95 -10.10 17.96
CA LEU A 10 5.93 -11.44 18.54
C LEU A 10 7.34 -12.01 18.48
N ARG A 11 7.83 -12.51 19.60
CA ARG A 11 9.05 -13.31 19.70
C ARG A 11 8.71 -14.80 19.63
N PRO A 12 9.62 -15.66 19.15
CA PRO A 12 9.37 -17.10 18.98
C PRO A 12 9.19 -17.90 20.29
N GLU A 13 9.27 -17.25 21.44
CA GLU A 13 9.22 -17.86 22.77
C GLU A 13 7.78 -17.96 23.29
N PRO A 14 7.47 -18.89 24.21
CA PRO A 14 6.18 -18.90 24.90
C PRO A 14 5.93 -17.56 25.60
N ASN A 15 4.79 -16.92 25.32
CA ASN A 15 4.45 -15.55 25.74
C ASN A 15 5.37 -14.45 25.14
N GLY A 16 5.86 -14.64 23.91
CA GLY A 16 6.72 -13.68 23.21
C GLY A 16 6.06 -12.37 22.78
N GLU A 17 4.88 -12.02 23.30
CA GLU A 17 4.25 -10.72 23.03
C GLU A 17 5.03 -9.61 23.72
N MET A 18 5.47 -8.64 22.93
CA MET A 18 6.31 -7.55 23.44
C MET A 18 5.51 -6.36 23.98
N PHE A 19 4.20 -6.34 23.76
CA PHE A 19 3.32 -5.24 24.11
C PHE A 19 2.00 -5.74 24.70
N TYR A 20 1.46 -5.00 25.67
CA TYR A 20 0.18 -5.33 26.29
C TYR A 20 -0.99 -4.81 25.44
N PRO A 21 -2.14 -5.50 25.40
CA PRO A 21 -3.26 -5.14 24.52
C PRO A 21 -3.67 -3.68 24.57
N HIS A 22 -3.72 -3.06 25.75
CA HIS A 22 -4.25 -1.71 25.90
C HIS A 22 -3.22 -0.58 25.76
N ASP A 23 -1.94 -0.90 25.53
CA ASP A 23 -0.93 0.14 25.24
C ASP A 23 -1.22 0.79 23.88
N PRO A 24 -1.18 2.13 23.73
CA PRO A 24 -1.44 2.77 22.43
C PRO A 24 -0.47 2.35 21.32
N ALA A 25 0.67 1.79 21.69
CA ALA A 25 1.69 1.24 20.80
C ALA A 25 1.55 -0.27 20.54
N SER A 26 0.49 -0.95 21.00
CA SER A 26 0.47 -2.42 21.05
C SER A 26 0.16 -3.14 19.74
N THR A 27 -0.39 -2.45 18.75
CA THR A 27 -0.80 -3.01 17.45
C THR A 27 0.05 -2.46 16.32
N GLY A 28 0.13 -3.18 15.21
CA GLY A 28 0.66 -2.63 13.96
C GLY A 28 -0.43 -1.93 13.13
N PRO A 29 -0.07 -1.44 11.92
CA PRO A 29 -1.03 -0.95 10.93
C PRO A 29 -2.11 -2.00 10.61
N ASN A 30 -3.35 -1.58 10.41
CA ASN A 30 -4.45 -2.52 10.12
C ASN A 30 -4.51 -2.89 8.64
N VAL A 31 -3.55 -3.71 8.20
CA VAL A 31 -3.38 -4.10 6.79
C VAL A 31 -3.73 -5.56 6.51
N PHE A 32 -4.01 -6.38 7.52
CA PHE A 32 -4.21 -7.81 7.35
C PHE A 32 -5.37 -8.17 6.42
N ALA A 33 -6.51 -7.49 6.55
CA ALA A 33 -7.65 -7.73 5.66
C ALA A 33 -7.35 -7.37 4.20
N TRP A 34 -6.51 -6.37 3.96
CA TRP A 34 -6.03 -6.05 2.62
C TRP A 34 -5.10 -7.14 2.08
N CYS A 35 -4.12 -7.58 2.87
CA CYS A 35 -3.19 -8.63 2.46
C CYS A 35 -3.88 -9.96 2.14
N GLU A 36 -4.82 -10.40 2.98
CA GLU A 36 -5.56 -11.66 2.76
C GLU A 36 -6.53 -11.55 1.58
N TRP A 37 -7.12 -10.36 1.36
CA TRP A 37 -7.93 -10.12 0.17
C TRP A 37 -7.11 -10.19 -1.11
N ASP A 38 -5.95 -9.53 -1.14
CA ASP A 38 -5.04 -9.57 -2.29
C ASP A 38 -4.51 -10.99 -2.55
N TYR A 39 -4.18 -11.73 -1.49
CA TYR A 39 -3.82 -13.14 -1.62
C TYR A 39 -4.95 -13.93 -2.28
N PHE A 40 -6.21 -13.74 -1.85
CA PHE A 40 -7.37 -14.37 -2.49
C PHE A 40 -7.52 -13.97 -3.97
N LEU A 41 -7.35 -12.69 -4.32
CA LEU A 41 -7.41 -12.26 -5.72
C LEU A 41 -6.32 -12.90 -6.59
N ASN A 42 -5.15 -13.21 -6.02
CA ASN A 42 -4.04 -13.85 -6.72
C ASN A 42 -4.13 -15.39 -6.77
N THR A 43 -4.86 -16.02 -5.85
CA THR A 43 -4.84 -17.49 -5.66
C THR A 43 -6.20 -18.16 -5.85
N GLY A 44 -7.30 -17.44 -5.64
CA GLY A 44 -8.64 -18.02 -5.56
C GLY A 44 -8.86 -18.95 -4.37
N ASP A 45 -7.99 -18.94 -3.36
CA ASP A 45 -8.06 -19.80 -2.17
C ASP A 45 -9.13 -19.30 -1.18
N ASP A 46 -10.39 -19.67 -1.46
CA ASP A 46 -11.56 -19.37 -0.65
C ASP A 46 -11.57 -20.15 0.68
N GLU A 47 -10.92 -21.30 0.74
CA GLU A 47 -10.73 -22.06 1.98
C GLU A 47 -9.91 -21.25 3.00
N ARG A 48 -8.75 -20.71 2.59
CA ARG A 48 -7.98 -19.79 3.43
C ARG A 48 -8.79 -18.57 3.80
N LEU A 49 -9.49 -17.97 2.83
CA LEU A 49 -10.33 -16.80 3.08
C LEU A 49 -11.35 -17.07 4.20
N GLY A 50 -12.01 -18.23 4.15
CA GLY A 50 -12.96 -18.68 5.17
C GLY A 50 -12.32 -18.89 6.55
N ARG A 51 -11.09 -19.42 6.60
CA ARG A 51 -10.34 -19.61 7.86
C ARG A 51 -9.93 -18.30 8.51
N VAL A 52 -9.45 -17.33 7.73
CA VAL A 52 -8.90 -16.06 8.26
C VAL A 52 -9.99 -15.02 8.53
N PHE A 53 -11.11 -15.04 7.80
CA PHE A 53 -12.20 -14.08 7.93
C PHE A 53 -12.66 -13.81 9.38
N PRO A 54 -13.00 -14.81 10.22
CA PRO A 54 -13.44 -14.54 11.59
C PRO A 54 -12.35 -13.90 12.46
N VAL A 55 -11.07 -14.22 12.22
CA VAL A 55 -9.93 -13.64 12.95
C VAL A 55 -9.75 -12.17 12.56
N LEU A 56 -9.81 -11.87 11.27
CA LEU A 56 -9.70 -10.50 10.75
C LEU A 56 -10.86 -9.62 11.25
N LEU A 57 -12.09 -10.15 11.25
CA LEU A 57 -13.26 -9.45 11.75
C LEU A 57 -13.14 -9.17 13.25
N ALA A 58 -12.65 -10.14 14.05
CA ALA A 58 -12.41 -9.94 15.46
C ALA A 58 -11.35 -8.87 15.72
N TYR A 59 -10.24 -8.88 14.97
CA TYR A 59 -9.18 -7.86 15.08
C TYR A 59 -9.67 -6.46 14.69
N HIS A 60 -10.41 -6.33 13.59
CA HIS A 60 -11.03 -5.07 13.20
C HIS A 60 -11.95 -4.52 14.30
N ARG A 61 -12.81 -5.37 14.87
CA ARG A 61 -13.72 -4.98 15.95
C ARG A 61 -12.97 -4.61 17.23
N TRP A 62 -11.90 -5.32 17.55
CA TRP A 62 -11.05 -4.97 18.68
C TRP A 62 -10.42 -3.59 18.50
N LEU A 63 -9.88 -3.29 17.31
CA LEU A 63 -9.37 -1.95 16.98
C LEU A 63 -10.48 -0.91 17.09
N ARG A 64 -11.68 -1.17 16.56
CA ARG A 64 -12.83 -0.27 16.69
C ARG A 64 -13.17 0.03 18.15
N THR A 65 -13.12 -0.96 19.02
CA THR A 65 -13.43 -0.79 20.44
C THR A 65 -12.35 0.00 21.18
N PHE A 66 -11.07 -0.23 20.88
CA PHE A 66 -9.97 0.27 21.72
C PHE A 66 -9.12 1.36 21.07
N ARG A 67 -9.33 1.70 19.79
CA ARG A 67 -8.51 2.65 19.02
C ARG A 67 -9.34 3.71 18.29
N THR A 68 -10.54 4.00 18.79
CA THR A 68 -11.44 5.02 18.20
C THR A 68 -11.72 6.17 19.17
N TRP A 69 -12.05 7.32 18.58
CA TRP A 69 -12.67 8.45 19.24
C TRP A 69 -14.19 8.32 19.26
N PRO A 70 -14.90 9.08 20.11
CA PRO A 70 -16.37 9.06 20.14
C PRO A 70 -17.05 9.41 18.80
N ASP A 71 -16.36 10.09 17.88
CA ASP A 71 -16.87 10.39 16.53
C ASP A 71 -16.71 9.23 15.55
N GLY A 72 -16.04 8.14 15.95
CA GLY A 72 -15.73 6.96 15.13
C GLY A 72 -14.39 7.01 14.42
N SER A 73 -13.67 8.15 14.43
CA SER A 73 -12.34 8.24 13.82
C SER A 73 -11.29 7.48 14.63
N TYR A 74 -10.22 7.02 13.97
CA TYR A 74 -9.22 6.17 14.60
C TYR A 74 -8.00 6.96 15.07
N PHE A 75 -7.37 6.50 16.14
CA PHE A 75 -6.09 7.00 16.62
C PHE A 75 -5.03 5.89 16.65
N GLN A 76 -3.78 6.30 16.51
CA GLN A 76 -2.60 5.45 16.65
C GLN A 76 -1.41 6.27 17.14
N SER A 77 -0.53 5.59 17.88
CA SER A 77 0.82 6.07 18.13
C SER A 77 1.70 5.92 16.88
N GLY A 78 2.88 6.54 16.87
CA GLY A 78 3.87 6.43 15.80
C GLY A 78 4.38 4.99 15.68
N LEU A 79 4.64 4.32 16.81
CA LEU A 79 5.02 2.90 16.83
C LEU A 79 3.90 2.01 16.29
N ALA A 80 2.63 2.34 16.57
CA ALA A 80 1.50 1.57 16.08
C ALA A 80 1.21 1.80 14.59
N SER A 81 1.44 3.01 14.09
CA SER A 81 1.37 3.30 12.65
C SER A 81 2.58 2.75 11.88
N GLY A 82 3.62 2.30 12.59
CA GLY A 82 4.91 1.91 12.01
C GLY A 82 5.70 3.08 11.43
N MET A 83 5.33 4.33 11.75
CA MET A 83 5.97 5.57 11.25
C MET A 83 6.54 6.36 12.43
N ASP A 84 7.46 5.72 13.15
CA ASP A 84 7.76 6.01 14.56
C ASP A 84 8.15 7.46 14.86
N ASN A 85 8.92 8.07 13.96
CA ASN A 85 9.45 9.43 14.12
C ASN A 85 8.85 10.46 13.15
N GLN A 86 7.73 10.12 12.51
CA GLN A 86 7.07 11.05 11.60
C GLN A 86 6.44 12.21 12.40
N PRO A 87 6.74 13.47 12.05
CA PRO A 87 6.14 14.62 12.71
C PRO A 87 4.63 14.65 12.43
N VAL A 88 3.84 14.93 13.46
CA VAL A 88 2.38 14.97 13.35
C VAL A 88 1.81 16.38 13.33
N ASP A 89 2.66 17.40 13.44
CA ASP A 89 2.28 18.81 13.41
C ASP A 89 3.43 19.69 12.92
N GLU A 90 3.13 20.96 12.65
CA GLU A 90 4.12 21.91 12.18
C GLU A 90 5.18 22.21 13.24
N ALA A 91 4.92 21.95 14.53
CA ALA A 91 5.91 22.09 15.60
C ALA A 91 6.97 20.98 15.59
N GLY A 92 6.73 19.88 14.87
CA GLY A 92 7.65 18.75 14.76
C GLY A 92 7.50 17.75 15.86
N ASN A 93 6.37 17.78 16.57
CA ASN A 93 6.13 16.82 17.62
C ASN A 93 5.95 15.42 17.02
N VAL A 94 6.49 14.43 17.74
CA VAL A 94 6.36 13.01 17.43
C VAL A 94 5.52 12.37 18.51
N VAL A 95 4.54 11.56 18.11
CA VAL A 95 3.63 10.87 19.03
C VAL A 95 4.03 9.40 19.10
N GLN A 96 5.18 9.10 19.69
CA GLN A 96 5.81 7.78 19.52
C GLN A 96 5.01 6.62 20.14
N ALA A 97 4.65 6.72 21.42
CA ALA A 97 3.95 5.66 22.17
C ALA A 97 2.57 6.08 22.73
N GLU A 98 2.19 7.34 22.56
CA GLU A 98 0.91 7.91 23.01
C GLU A 98 -0.03 8.13 21.82
N TYR A 99 -1.16 8.83 21.99
CA TYR A 99 -2.08 9.14 20.88
C TYR A 99 -2.49 10.63 20.80
N ARG A 100 -2.16 11.45 21.81
CA ARG A 100 -2.38 12.91 21.90
C ARG A 100 -3.74 13.43 21.37
N HIS A 101 -4.80 12.65 21.60
CA HIS A 101 -6.18 12.95 21.18
C HIS A 101 -6.37 13.30 19.69
N MET A 102 -5.44 12.85 18.84
CA MET A 102 -5.44 13.15 17.42
C MET A 102 -6.07 12.01 16.62
N SER A 103 -6.90 12.35 15.65
CA SER A 103 -7.41 11.42 14.64
C SER A 103 -6.36 11.24 13.56
N ARG A 104 -5.90 10.01 13.42
CA ARG A 104 -4.84 9.60 12.50
C ARG A 104 -5.48 9.21 11.17
N LEU A 105 -5.30 10.07 10.16
CA LEU A 105 -5.77 9.81 8.79
C LEU A 105 -5.38 8.44 8.24
N ASP A 106 -4.12 8.04 8.40
CA ASP A 106 -3.59 6.72 8.04
C ASP A 106 -4.36 5.60 8.74
N ALA A 107 -4.53 5.68 10.06
CA ALA A 107 -5.30 4.67 10.83
C ALA A 107 -6.77 4.62 10.41
N THR A 108 -7.40 5.79 10.20
CA THR A 108 -8.81 5.90 9.81
C THR A 108 -9.03 5.35 8.39
N ALA A 109 -8.11 5.64 7.47
CA ALA A 109 -8.16 5.10 6.11
C ALA A 109 -7.90 3.59 6.08
N GLN A 110 -6.98 3.08 6.91
CA GLN A 110 -6.76 1.63 7.07
C GLN A 110 -7.98 0.92 7.66
N ALA A 111 -8.66 1.52 8.64
CA ALA A 111 -9.92 0.99 9.17
C ALA A 111 -11.01 0.94 8.09
N LEU A 112 -11.17 2.02 7.30
CA LEU A 112 -12.09 2.04 6.15
C LEU A 112 -11.75 0.95 5.13
N LEU A 113 -10.47 0.81 4.75
CA LEU A 113 -10.00 -0.24 3.87
C LEU A 113 -10.33 -1.63 4.44
N SER A 114 -10.02 -1.87 5.71
CA SER A 114 -10.29 -3.14 6.39
C SER A 114 -11.77 -3.47 6.42
N ALA A 115 -12.64 -2.51 6.76
CA ALA A 115 -14.09 -2.73 6.77
C ALA A 115 -14.61 -3.09 5.37
N ARG A 116 -14.17 -2.36 4.32
CA ARG A 116 -14.51 -2.70 2.93
C ARG A 116 -14.06 -4.10 2.54
N ARG A 117 -12.82 -4.47 2.83
CA ARG A 117 -12.29 -5.82 2.50
C ARG A 117 -13.04 -6.90 3.26
N LEU A 118 -13.42 -6.67 4.52
CA LEU A 118 -14.25 -7.61 5.29
C LEU A 118 -15.65 -7.76 4.67
N CYS A 119 -16.26 -6.69 4.17
CA CYS A 119 -17.51 -6.78 3.42
C CYS A 119 -17.36 -7.58 2.12
N ASP A 120 -16.28 -7.37 1.37
CA ASP A 120 -15.99 -8.13 0.14
C ASP A 120 -15.78 -9.62 0.44
N MET A 121 -15.00 -9.95 1.49
CA MET A 121 -14.82 -11.33 1.97
C MET A 121 -16.15 -11.97 2.38
N ALA A 122 -16.97 -11.23 3.13
CA ALA A 122 -18.28 -11.71 3.55
C ALA A 122 -19.20 -11.97 2.36
N ALA A 123 -19.08 -11.20 1.27
CA ALA A 123 -19.82 -11.45 0.04
C ALA A 123 -19.42 -12.78 -0.62
N VAL A 124 -18.11 -13.03 -0.76
CA VAL A 124 -17.57 -14.29 -1.32
C VAL A 124 -17.99 -15.50 -0.47
N LEU A 125 -17.95 -15.36 0.86
CA LEU A 125 -18.23 -16.44 1.80
C LEU A 125 -19.73 -16.61 2.13
N ASN A 126 -20.62 -15.80 1.56
CA ASN A 126 -22.05 -15.75 1.90
C ASN A 126 -22.32 -15.48 3.40
N ARG A 127 -21.55 -14.57 3.99
CA ARG A 127 -21.60 -14.15 5.41
C ARG A 127 -21.93 -12.68 5.60
N GLN A 128 -22.65 -12.06 4.67
CA GLN A 128 -22.94 -10.61 4.68
C GLN A 128 -23.67 -10.16 5.96
N ALA A 129 -24.47 -11.04 6.57
CA ALA A 129 -25.14 -10.76 7.84
C ALA A 129 -24.17 -10.51 9.00
N ASP A 130 -22.95 -11.06 8.93
CA ASP A 130 -21.96 -10.94 10.00
C ASP A 130 -21.24 -9.59 10.00
N VAL A 131 -21.37 -8.79 8.93
CA VAL A 131 -20.60 -7.54 8.71
C VAL A 131 -21.48 -6.30 8.60
N ALA A 132 -22.74 -6.36 9.04
CA ALA A 132 -23.63 -5.20 9.00
C ALA A 132 -23.07 -3.95 9.72
N PRO A 133 -22.43 -4.06 10.91
CA PRO A 133 -21.79 -2.90 11.56
C PRO A 133 -20.61 -2.35 10.77
N GLU A 134 -19.81 -3.21 10.15
CA GLU A 134 -18.64 -2.82 9.36
C GLU A 134 -19.08 -2.10 8.06
N LEU A 135 -20.20 -2.51 7.47
CA LEU A 135 -20.79 -1.83 6.31
C LEU A 135 -21.28 -0.41 6.67
N GLU A 136 -21.89 -0.22 7.84
CA GLU A 136 -22.28 1.12 8.33
C GLU A 136 -21.05 2.00 8.56
N GLU A 137 -20.03 1.43 9.19
CA GLU A 137 -18.77 2.11 9.49
C GLU A 137 -18.04 2.60 8.24
N VAL A 138 -18.10 1.86 7.11
CA VAL A 138 -17.56 2.33 5.82
C VAL A 138 -18.11 3.72 5.45
N GLY A 139 -19.42 3.93 5.61
CA GLY A 139 -20.06 5.21 5.33
C GLY A 139 -19.61 6.32 6.28
N VAL A 140 -19.56 6.00 7.58
CA VAL A 140 -19.13 6.94 8.63
C VAL A 140 -17.69 7.39 8.43
N LEU A 141 -16.75 6.45 8.26
CA LEU A 141 -15.34 6.76 8.10
C LEU A 141 -15.07 7.56 6.81
N GLN A 142 -15.74 7.20 5.70
CA GLN A 142 -15.62 7.95 4.46
C GLN A 142 -16.11 9.40 4.63
N GLN A 143 -17.22 9.60 5.34
CA GLN A 143 -17.72 10.95 5.63
C GLN A 143 -16.74 11.74 6.51
N LEU A 144 -16.20 11.13 7.58
CA LEU A 144 -15.25 11.80 8.49
C LEU A 144 -13.98 12.24 7.75
N ILE A 145 -13.39 11.37 6.94
CA ILE A 145 -12.18 11.67 6.16
C ILE A 145 -12.42 12.89 5.26
N ASN A 146 -13.51 12.90 4.49
CA ASN A 146 -13.80 13.98 3.56
C ASN A 146 -14.20 15.30 4.24
N THR A 147 -14.79 15.22 5.43
CA THR A 147 -15.18 16.40 6.21
C THR A 147 -13.99 17.05 6.91
N HIS A 148 -13.13 16.25 7.54
CA HIS A 148 -12.13 16.74 8.49
C HIS A 148 -10.70 16.73 7.95
N ALA A 149 -10.32 15.73 7.14
CA ALA A 149 -8.93 15.58 6.72
C ALA A 149 -8.58 16.45 5.50
N ARG A 150 -9.49 16.55 4.52
CA ARG A 150 -9.25 17.35 3.31
C ARG A 150 -9.09 18.83 3.65
N HIS A 151 -7.98 19.44 3.28
CA HIS A 151 -7.76 20.86 3.44
C HIS A 151 -8.28 21.62 2.18
N PRO A 152 -9.17 22.62 2.34
CA PRO A 152 -9.83 23.23 1.19
C PRO A 152 -8.91 23.95 0.21
N ALA A 153 -7.83 24.57 0.69
CA ALA A 153 -7.00 25.44 -0.12
C ALA A 153 -5.97 24.70 -1.00
N ASP A 154 -5.41 23.60 -0.49
CA ASP A 154 -4.34 22.84 -1.17
C ASP A 154 -4.80 21.46 -1.64
N GLY A 155 -6.01 21.03 -1.26
CA GLY A 155 -6.60 19.75 -1.65
C GLY A 155 -5.93 18.52 -1.02
N PHE A 156 -4.96 18.68 -0.12
CA PHE A 156 -4.29 17.58 0.55
C PHE A 156 -5.09 17.07 1.75
N TYR A 157 -4.87 15.83 2.18
CA TYR A 157 -5.54 15.22 3.33
C TYR A 157 -4.56 15.06 4.50
N TYR A 158 -4.95 15.59 5.66
CA TYR A 158 -4.08 15.66 6.84
C TYR A 158 -4.66 14.88 8.02
N HIS A 159 -3.81 14.51 8.99
CA HIS A 159 -4.29 14.20 10.33
C HIS A 159 -5.02 15.41 10.92
N TRP A 160 -5.98 15.19 11.81
CA TRP A 160 -6.75 16.27 12.43
C TRP A 160 -6.94 16.05 13.92
N HIS A 161 -7.08 17.15 14.63
CA HIS A 161 -7.46 17.20 16.04
C HIS A 161 -8.82 17.91 16.15
N PRO A 162 -9.79 17.36 16.91
CA PRO A 162 -11.12 17.96 17.03
C PRO A 162 -11.12 19.44 17.46
N GLN A 163 -10.13 19.83 18.28
CA GLN A 163 -10.04 21.19 18.83
C GLN A 163 -9.07 22.11 18.08
N ASN A 164 -8.05 21.55 17.41
CA ASN A 164 -6.91 22.31 16.87
C ASN A 164 -6.86 22.31 15.34
N GLY A 165 -7.82 21.65 14.68
CA GLY A 165 -7.87 21.56 13.22
C GLY A 165 -6.86 20.56 12.66
N ARG A 166 -6.34 20.84 11.47
CA ARG A 166 -5.47 19.92 10.70
C ARG A 166 -4.00 20.14 11.07
N SER A 167 -3.22 19.07 11.02
CA SER A 167 -1.76 19.07 11.31
C SER A 167 -0.88 19.80 10.28
N LEU A 168 -1.39 20.02 9.06
CA LEU A 168 -0.68 20.64 7.93
C LEU A 168 0.71 20.02 7.60
N VAL A 169 0.93 18.75 7.98
CA VAL A 169 2.11 17.96 7.61
C VAL A 169 1.73 16.94 6.53
N LYS A 170 2.33 17.06 5.33
CA LYS A 170 2.07 16.13 4.22
C LYS A 170 2.84 14.82 4.43
N SER A 171 2.15 13.84 4.99
CA SER A 171 2.65 12.47 5.18
C SER A 171 2.26 11.55 4.03
N ILE A 172 3.13 10.60 3.66
CA ILE A 172 2.80 9.51 2.73
C ILE A 172 1.59 8.69 3.19
N GLY A 173 1.33 8.65 4.51
CA GLY A 173 0.20 7.95 5.11
C GLY A 173 -1.16 8.46 4.62
N ALA A 174 -1.24 9.69 4.10
CA ALA A 174 -2.46 10.21 3.50
C ALA A 174 -2.92 9.36 2.29
N TYR A 175 -2.01 8.73 1.56
CA TYR A 175 -2.33 7.98 0.34
C TYR A 175 -3.01 6.61 0.59
N TRP A 176 -3.08 6.14 1.85
CA TRP A 176 -3.96 5.03 2.22
C TRP A 176 -5.42 5.28 1.79
N THR A 177 -5.82 6.56 1.72
CA THR A 177 -7.15 6.99 1.26
C THR A 177 -7.45 6.62 -0.20
N LEU A 178 -6.43 6.43 -1.05
CA LEU A 178 -6.62 5.96 -2.43
C LEU A 178 -7.03 4.49 -2.45
N LEU A 179 -6.29 3.64 -1.74
CA LEU A 179 -6.62 2.21 -1.60
C LEU A 179 -7.95 1.99 -0.89
N ALA A 180 -8.27 2.82 0.10
CA ALA A 180 -9.53 2.78 0.82
C ALA A 180 -10.73 3.31 0.00
N GLU A 181 -10.48 3.84 -1.20
CA GLU A 181 -11.49 4.49 -2.06
C GLU A 181 -12.25 5.59 -1.31
N ALA A 182 -11.54 6.33 -0.46
CA ALA A 182 -12.15 7.33 0.42
C ALA A 182 -12.43 8.63 -0.32
N ILE A 183 -11.61 8.98 -1.32
CA ILE A 183 -11.59 10.29 -1.96
C ILE A 183 -12.59 10.34 -3.13
N PRO A 184 -13.54 11.29 -3.14
CA PRO A 184 -14.42 11.54 -4.28
C PRO A 184 -13.64 11.86 -5.56
N GLU A 185 -14.14 11.39 -6.70
CA GLU A 185 -13.48 11.52 -8.00
C GLU A 185 -13.05 12.96 -8.33
N GLN A 186 -13.92 13.94 -8.06
CA GLN A 186 -13.65 15.37 -8.26
C GLN A 186 -12.47 15.92 -7.44
N HIS A 187 -12.03 15.24 -6.39
CA HIS A 187 -10.91 15.65 -5.53
C HIS A 187 -9.62 14.89 -5.84
N LEU A 188 -9.69 13.78 -6.58
CA LEU A 188 -8.52 12.96 -6.92
C LEU A 188 -7.43 13.77 -7.64
N PRO A 189 -7.72 14.59 -8.69
CA PRO A 189 -6.65 15.30 -9.39
C PRO A 189 -5.84 16.22 -8.48
N SER A 190 -6.52 16.98 -7.59
CA SER A 190 -5.85 17.88 -6.65
C SER A 190 -5.01 17.15 -5.60
N PHE A 191 -5.45 15.95 -5.18
CA PHE A 191 -4.73 15.18 -4.17
C PHE A 191 -3.55 14.40 -4.77
N VAL A 192 -3.75 13.78 -5.93
CA VAL A 192 -2.73 12.99 -6.63
C VAL A 192 -1.62 13.89 -7.17
N HIS A 193 -1.92 15.14 -7.53
CA HIS A 193 -0.93 16.11 -8.04
C HIS A 193 0.32 16.21 -7.15
N TRP A 194 0.16 16.17 -5.83
CA TRP A 194 1.28 16.25 -4.88
C TRP A 194 2.32 15.14 -5.07
N LEU A 195 1.94 13.96 -5.55
CA LEU A 195 2.90 12.89 -5.85
C LEU A 195 3.83 13.26 -7.00
N ASP A 196 3.41 14.13 -7.93
CA ASP A 196 4.18 14.57 -9.09
C ASP A 196 4.71 16.01 -8.98
N ASP A 197 4.65 16.61 -7.79
CA ASP A 197 5.18 17.94 -7.49
C ASP A 197 6.61 17.83 -6.90
N GLU A 198 7.58 18.48 -7.57
CA GLU A 198 9.00 18.47 -7.17
C GLU A 198 9.28 19.18 -5.85
N SER A 199 8.43 20.12 -5.43
CA SER A 199 8.53 20.77 -4.13
C SER A 199 8.10 19.87 -2.97
N THR A 200 7.45 18.73 -3.26
CA THR A 200 6.92 17.81 -2.24
C THR A 200 7.41 16.37 -2.40
N PHE A 201 6.68 15.50 -3.10
CA PHE A 201 6.91 14.06 -3.14
C PHE A 201 7.67 13.58 -4.38
N LYS A 202 7.77 14.37 -5.46
CA LYS A 202 8.55 14.02 -6.64
C LYS A 202 10.04 14.28 -6.40
N ARG A 203 10.68 13.33 -5.72
CA ARG A 203 12.11 13.34 -5.38
C ARG A 203 12.91 12.42 -6.31
N PRO A 204 14.26 12.51 -6.35
CA PRO A 204 15.09 11.59 -7.14
C PRO A 204 14.75 10.11 -6.93
N HIS A 205 14.51 9.70 -5.68
CA HIS A 205 13.89 8.43 -5.34
C HIS A 205 12.49 8.67 -4.77
N ARG A 206 11.46 8.25 -5.52
CA ARG A 206 10.05 8.41 -5.14
C ARG A 206 9.56 7.15 -4.40
N VAL A 207 8.63 7.24 -3.45
CA VAL A 207 8.02 8.43 -2.84
C VAL A 207 8.55 8.54 -1.39
N PRO A 208 9.05 9.70 -0.94
CA PRO A 208 9.51 9.84 0.43
C PRO A 208 8.34 9.76 1.41
N SER A 209 8.61 9.31 2.64
CA SER A 209 7.60 9.21 3.70
C SER A 209 7.02 10.57 4.14
N LEU A 210 7.78 11.64 3.96
CA LEU A 210 7.44 13.01 4.33
C LEU A 210 7.73 13.90 3.13
N ALA A 211 6.82 14.83 2.82
CA ALA A 211 7.04 15.77 1.73
C ALA A 211 8.24 16.70 2.00
N LYS A 212 8.96 17.07 0.92
CA LYS A 212 10.14 17.94 0.99
C LYS A 212 9.85 19.36 1.49
N ASP A 213 8.63 19.87 1.30
CA ASP A 213 8.22 21.18 1.81
C ASP A 213 8.11 21.23 3.34
N SER A 214 8.20 20.08 4.02
CA SER A 214 8.32 20.05 5.48
C SER A 214 9.70 20.51 5.94
N ARG A 215 9.74 21.44 6.90
CA ARG A 215 10.99 21.84 7.59
C ARG A 215 11.69 20.70 8.35
N PHE A 216 10.99 19.57 8.52
CA PHE A 216 11.51 18.38 9.19
C PHE A 216 11.97 17.29 8.24
N TYR A 217 11.88 17.54 6.93
CA TYR A 217 12.39 16.64 5.90
C TYR A 217 13.91 16.42 6.04
N CYS A 218 14.36 15.19 5.83
CA CYS A 218 15.76 14.80 5.87
C CYS A 218 16.16 14.22 4.50
N GLU A 219 17.18 14.81 3.86
CA GLU A 219 17.63 14.44 2.52
C GLU A 219 18.18 13.00 2.44
N GLU A 220 18.79 12.51 3.52
CA GLU A 220 19.27 11.13 3.65
C GLU A 220 18.18 10.15 4.15
N GLY A 221 16.95 10.66 4.33
CA GLY A 221 15.77 9.90 4.74
C GLY A 221 15.36 10.18 6.19
N GLY A 222 16.31 10.23 7.13
CA GLY A 222 16.01 10.49 8.54
C GLY A 222 14.97 9.53 9.13
N TYR A 223 14.98 8.27 8.68
CA TYR A 223 13.93 7.27 8.94
C TYR A 223 12.57 7.68 8.32
N TRP A 224 11.51 7.95 9.08
CA TRP A 224 10.19 8.37 8.54
C TRP A 224 10.07 9.88 8.26
N ARG A 225 11.19 10.59 8.17
CA ARG A 225 11.26 12.04 7.85
C ARG A 225 11.70 12.33 6.43
N GLY A 226 11.49 11.39 5.51
CA GLY A 226 11.94 11.52 4.13
C GLY A 226 12.33 10.19 3.52
N GLY A 227 12.63 9.17 4.33
CA GLY A 227 13.02 7.85 3.84
C GLY A 227 12.01 7.30 2.84
N VAL A 228 12.51 6.60 1.83
CA VAL A 228 11.70 5.94 0.81
C VAL A 228 11.53 4.48 1.22
N TRP A 229 10.30 4.10 1.53
CA TRP A 229 9.96 2.80 2.10
C TRP A 229 9.22 1.95 1.07
N PRO A 230 9.74 0.75 0.72
CA PRO A 230 9.05 -0.19 -0.15
C PRO A 230 7.58 -0.47 0.21
N PRO A 231 7.16 -0.66 1.49
CA PRO A 231 5.77 -0.94 1.81
C PRO A 231 4.82 0.24 1.53
N THR A 232 5.22 1.48 1.86
CA THR A 232 4.38 2.65 1.59
C THR A 232 4.37 3.01 0.11
N ASN A 233 5.47 2.77 -0.61
CA ASN A 233 5.47 2.92 -2.06
C ASN A 233 4.54 1.90 -2.72
N TYR A 234 4.60 0.63 -2.33
CA TYR A 234 3.68 -0.37 -2.84
C TYR A 234 2.22 0.01 -2.56
N MET A 235 1.92 0.50 -1.35
CA MET A 235 0.61 1.06 -1.01
C MET A 235 0.18 2.20 -1.95
N VAL A 236 1.08 3.17 -2.23
CA VAL A 236 0.79 4.28 -3.17
C VAL A 236 0.51 3.77 -4.57
N LEU A 237 1.34 2.83 -5.06
CA LEU A 237 1.18 2.24 -6.40
C LEU A 237 -0.17 1.54 -6.54
N ARG A 238 -0.52 0.69 -5.57
CA ARG A 238 -1.81 -0.04 -5.56
C ARG A 238 -2.98 0.94 -5.45
N GLY A 239 -2.85 1.99 -4.64
CA GLY A 239 -3.84 3.06 -4.52
C GLY A 239 -4.07 3.83 -5.82
N LEU A 240 -2.99 4.23 -6.51
CA LEU A 240 -3.07 4.93 -7.79
C LEU A 240 -3.75 4.09 -8.87
N SER A 241 -3.36 2.82 -9.02
CA SER A 241 -4.03 1.92 -9.96
C SER A 241 -5.51 1.71 -9.61
N LYS A 242 -5.83 1.59 -8.32
CA LYS A 242 -7.22 1.42 -7.86
C LYS A 242 -8.13 2.57 -8.28
N VAL A 243 -7.58 3.79 -8.37
CA VAL A 243 -8.31 5.00 -8.80
C VAL A 243 -8.00 5.44 -10.24
N GLY A 244 -7.40 4.57 -11.06
CA GLY A 244 -7.20 4.80 -12.50
C GLY A 244 -6.00 5.66 -12.89
N TYR A 245 -5.06 5.93 -11.99
CA TYR A 245 -3.83 6.69 -12.25
C TYR A 245 -2.64 5.77 -12.57
N ASP A 246 -2.86 4.79 -13.46
CA ASP A 246 -1.84 3.78 -13.82
C ASP A 246 -0.57 4.38 -14.45
N ASP A 247 -0.67 5.51 -15.17
CA ASP A 247 0.50 6.18 -15.75
C ASP A 247 1.45 6.72 -14.69
N LEU A 248 0.89 7.35 -13.66
CA LEU A 248 1.68 7.85 -12.53
C LEU A 248 2.22 6.69 -11.69
N ALA A 249 1.41 5.64 -11.48
CA ALA A 249 1.86 4.44 -10.78
C ALA A 249 3.06 3.82 -11.50
N TYR A 250 3.00 3.66 -12.83
CA TYR A 250 4.11 3.16 -13.63
C TYR A 250 5.36 4.03 -13.49
N ALA A 251 5.23 5.35 -13.62
CA ALA A 251 6.37 6.27 -13.50
C ALA A 251 7.06 6.19 -12.12
N ILE A 252 6.27 6.11 -11.03
CA ILE A 252 6.79 5.94 -9.67
C ILE A 252 7.43 4.56 -9.51
N ALA A 253 6.79 3.50 -10.03
CA ALA A 253 7.28 2.13 -9.94
C ALA A 253 8.64 1.95 -10.63
N CYS A 254 8.80 2.44 -11.88
CA CYS A 254 10.07 2.40 -12.59
C CYS A 254 11.15 3.15 -11.82
N ASN A 255 10.87 4.38 -11.38
CA ASN A 255 11.80 5.15 -10.58
C ASN A 255 12.21 4.42 -9.29
N HIS A 256 11.26 3.90 -8.54
CA HIS A 256 11.52 3.21 -7.27
C HIS A 256 12.35 1.94 -7.48
N HIS A 257 11.96 1.13 -8.46
CA HIS A 257 12.65 -0.11 -8.82
C HIS A 257 14.08 0.16 -9.31
N ASP A 258 14.28 1.11 -10.22
CA ASP A 258 15.60 1.45 -10.76
C ASP A 258 16.57 1.90 -9.67
N ASN A 259 16.11 2.75 -8.75
CA ASN A 259 16.92 3.19 -7.62
C ASN A 259 17.29 2.02 -6.69
N ILE A 260 16.34 1.14 -6.35
CA ILE A 260 16.64 -0.05 -5.54
C ILE A 260 17.66 -0.97 -6.23
N VAL A 261 17.46 -1.24 -7.52
CA VAL A 261 18.38 -2.09 -8.31
C VAL A 261 19.76 -1.48 -8.39
N GLN A 262 19.85 -0.15 -8.55
CA GLN A 262 21.15 0.53 -8.58
C GLN A 262 21.85 0.45 -7.21
N VAL A 263 21.14 0.71 -6.10
CA VAL A 263 21.71 0.52 -4.75
C VAL A 263 22.13 -0.92 -4.52
N PHE A 264 21.36 -1.90 -4.99
CA PHE A 264 21.75 -3.31 -4.91
C PHE A 264 23.04 -3.60 -5.69
N LYS A 265 23.20 -3.04 -6.90
CA LYS A 265 24.45 -3.19 -7.67
C LYS A 265 25.65 -2.58 -6.95
N ASP A 266 25.45 -1.44 -6.29
CA ASP A 266 26.52 -0.69 -5.64
C ASP A 266 26.89 -1.26 -4.25
N THR A 267 25.94 -1.90 -3.56
CA THR A 267 26.10 -2.36 -2.16
C THR A 267 25.98 -3.88 -1.98
N ASN A 268 25.57 -4.61 -3.01
CA ASN A 268 25.31 -6.06 -3.00
C ASN A 268 24.28 -6.52 -1.95
N THR A 269 23.37 -5.64 -1.55
CA THR A 269 22.28 -5.94 -0.61
C THR A 269 21.05 -5.08 -0.88
N VAL A 270 19.89 -5.52 -0.38
CA VAL A 270 18.71 -4.67 -0.22
C VAL A 270 18.66 -4.10 1.20
N TRP A 271 18.15 -2.88 1.30
CA TRP A 271 18.08 -2.14 2.57
C TRP A 271 16.64 -1.94 3.01
N GLU A 272 16.46 -1.71 4.31
CA GLU A 272 15.16 -1.49 4.94
C GLU A 272 14.40 -0.29 4.34
N PHE A 273 15.12 0.80 4.06
CA PHE A 273 14.61 2.01 3.38
C PHE A 273 15.77 2.74 2.68
N TYR A 274 15.44 3.70 1.82
CA TYR A 274 16.37 4.36 0.90
C TYR A 274 16.36 5.89 1.07
N ALA A 275 17.43 6.55 0.65
CA ALA A 275 17.50 8.01 0.67
C ALA A 275 16.65 8.61 -0.47
N PRO A 276 15.85 9.65 -0.22
CA PRO A 276 15.02 10.26 -1.26
C PRO A 276 15.80 11.15 -2.24
N GLU A 277 16.94 11.72 -1.82
CA GLU A 277 17.72 12.68 -2.62
C GLU A 277 18.91 12.06 -3.36
N ALA A 278 19.27 10.82 -3.04
CA ALA A 278 20.44 10.14 -3.59
C ALA A 278 20.13 8.66 -3.83
N ILE A 279 20.82 8.06 -4.80
CA ILE A 279 20.69 6.63 -5.11
C ILE A 279 21.55 5.83 -4.12
N THR A 280 21.13 5.82 -2.86
CA THR A 280 21.82 5.16 -1.74
C THR A 280 20.83 4.54 -0.77
N GLN A 281 21.33 3.70 0.15
CA GLN A 281 20.58 3.35 1.35
C GLN A 281 20.18 4.61 2.14
N GLY A 282 19.11 4.48 2.92
CA GLY A 282 18.67 5.52 3.83
C GLY A 282 19.50 5.57 5.10
N TYR A 283 19.43 6.70 5.80
CA TYR A 283 20.06 6.91 7.09
C TYR A 283 19.03 7.36 8.12
N GLN A 284 19.19 6.90 9.35
CA GLN A 284 18.47 7.41 10.50
C GLN A 284 18.93 8.84 10.84
N GLN A 285 18.17 9.55 11.67
CA GLN A 285 18.53 10.92 12.07
C GLN A 285 19.89 11.03 12.78
N ASN A 286 20.34 9.96 13.43
CA ASN A 286 21.64 9.89 14.10
C ASN A 286 22.80 9.52 13.15
N GLY A 287 22.53 9.39 11.85
CA GLY A 287 23.53 9.01 10.85
C GLY A 287 23.79 7.50 10.74
N THR A 288 23.09 6.66 11.50
CA THR A 288 23.17 5.21 11.34
C THR A 288 22.49 4.80 10.04
N ALA A 289 23.15 3.98 9.21
CA ALA A 289 22.55 3.45 8.00
C ALA A 289 21.32 2.59 8.30
N ALA A 290 20.41 2.48 7.32
CA ALA A 290 19.31 1.52 7.33
C ALA A 290 19.81 0.08 7.55
N VAL A 291 18.94 -0.83 7.96
CA VAL A 291 19.34 -2.24 8.13
C VAL A 291 19.60 -2.87 6.75
N SER A 292 20.74 -3.57 6.61
CA SER A 292 21.10 -4.36 5.42
C SER A 292 20.49 -5.76 5.45
N ASP A 293 20.62 -6.53 4.36
CA ASP A 293 20.06 -7.87 4.19
C ASP A 293 18.55 -7.94 4.48
N PHE A 294 17.84 -6.83 4.25
CA PHE A 294 16.46 -6.68 4.68
C PHE A 294 15.49 -7.20 3.61
N VAL A 295 15.39 -8.51 3.44
CA VAL A 295 14.35 -9.13 2.59
C VAL A 295 13.07 -9.39 3.39
N GLY A 296 12.64 -8.38 4.17
CA GLY A 296 11.31 -8.28 4.73
C GLY A 296 10.38 -7.59 3.71
N TRP A 297 9.85 -6.42 4.06
CA TRP A 297 9.06 -5.62 3.11
C TRP A 297 9.86 -5.15 1.89
N SER A 298 11.19 -5.07 1.94
CA SER A 298 11.96 -4.55 0.80
C SER A 298 11.97 -5.50 -0.39
N GLY A 299 11.54 -6.76 -0.21
CA GLY A 299 11.24 -7.67 -1.32
C GLY A 299 10.14 -7.14 -2.25
N LEU A 300 9.28 -6.22 -1.79
CA LEU A 300 8.26 -5.57 -2.62
C LEU A 300 8.86 -4.83 -3.82
N GLY A 301 10.01 -4.18 -3.64
CA GLY A 301 10.70 -3.42 -4.69
C GLY A 301 11.13 -4.28 -5.89
N PRO A 302 12.04 -5.25 -5.71
CA PRO A 302 12.55 -6.05 -6.82
C PRO A 302 11.61 -7.16 -7.30
N VAL A 303 10.58 -7.53 -6.52
CA VAL A 303 9.65 -8.62 -6.89
C VAL A 303 8.29 -8.08 -7.30
N ALA A 304 7.49 -7.57 -6.35
CA ALA A 304 6.10 -7.18 -6.61
C ALA A 304 6.02 -5.98 -7.58
N VAL A 305 6.82 -4.93 -7.36
CA VAL A 305 6.84 -3.75 -8.24
C VAL A 305 7.36 -4.10 -9.64
N LEU A 306 8.36 -4.98 -9.75
CA LEU A 306 8.84 -5.48 -11.04
C LEU A 306 7.73 -6.21 -11.80
N LEU A 307 7.08 -7.19 -11.17
CA LEU A 307 6.07 -8.02 -11.83
C LEU A 307 4.79 -7.23 -12.13
N GLU A 308 4.26 -6.52 -11.15
CA GLU A 308 2.93 -5.90 -11.23
C GLU A 308 2.92 -4.60 -12.03
N TYR A 309 3.99 -3.81 -11.95
CA TYR A 309 4.03 -2.47 -12.53
C TYR A 309 4.98 -2.34 -13.69
N ARG A 310 6.19 -2.91 -13.60
CA ARG A 310 7.15 -2.80 -14.69
C ARG A 310 6.84 -3.78 -15.83
N PHE A 311 6.62 -5.04 -15.49
CA PHE A 311 6.14 -6.05 -16.44
C PHE A 311 4.63 -5.99 -16.66
N GLY A 312 3.90 -5.36 -15.72
CA GLY A 312 2.50 -5.00 -15.87
C GLY A 312 1.51 -6.13 -15.60
N LEU A 313 1.91 -7.17 -14.87
CA LEU A 313 1.13 -8.39 -14.63
C LEU A 313 0.31 -8.28 -13.35
N ARG A 314 -1.01 -8.19 -13.46
CA ARG A 314 -1.92 -8.09 -12.31
C ARG A 314 -3.06 -9.10 -12.46
N PRO A 315 -3.04 -10.22 -11.72
CA PRO A 315 -4.03 -11.27 -11.87
C PRO A 315 -5.28 -10.95 -11.03
N HIS A 316 -6.40 -11.48 -11.47
CA HIS A 316 -7.65 -11.52 -10.73
C HIS A 316 -8.31 -12.88 -10.97
N VAL A 317 -7.84 -13.86 -10.20
CA VAL A 317 -8.19 -15.28 -10.34
C VAL A 317 -9.68 -15.56 -10.19
N PRO A 318 -10.43 -14.92 -9.27
CA PRO A 318 -11.87 -15.15 -9.16
C PRO A 318 -12.63 -14.87 -10.46
N ASP A 319 -12.17 -13.90 -11.26
CA ASP A 319 -12.77 -13.56 -12.55
C ASP A 319 -12.05 -14.25 -13.72
N GLN A 320 -11.04 -15.09 -13.44
CA GLN A 320 -10.15 -15.71 -14.42
C GLN A 320 -9.52 -14.69 -15.37
N THR A 321 -9.18 -13.49 -14.88
CA THR A 321 -8.56 -12.46 -15.71
C THR A 321 -7.11 -12.19 -15.31
N LEU A 322 -6.29 -11.85 -16.30
CA LEU A 322 -4.96 -11.30 -16.10
C LEU A 322 -4.85 -9.97 -16.84
N VAL A 323 -4.57 -8.89 -16.14
CA VAL A 323 -4.15 -7.65 -16.78
C VAL A 323 -2.67 -7.78 -17.14
N TRP A 324 -2.34 -7.49 -18.40
CA TRP A 324 -0.95 -7.31 -18.84
C TRP A 324 -0.79 -5.92 -19.48
N ASP A 325 -0.34 -4.96 -18.67
CA ASP A 325 -0.11 -3.57 -19.08
C ASP A 325 1.33 -3.37 -19.57
N ILE A 326 1.55 -3.48 -20.87
CA ILE A 326 2.88 -3.49 -21.49
C ILE A 326 3.31 -2.07 -21.84
N ARG A 327 4.28 -1.57 -21.09
CA ARG A 327 4.85 -0.22 -21.26
C ARG A 327 6.34 -0.25 -21.65
N GLU A 328 7.02 -1.35 -21.35
CA GLU A 328 8.39 -1.61 -21.77
C GLU A 328 8.52 -1.77 -23.30
N LEU A 329 9.72 -1.48 -23.80
CA LEU A 329 10.09 -1.58 -25.21
C LEU A 329 11.01 -2.77 -25.50
N ASP A 330 11.84 -3.16 -24.53
CA ASP A 330 12.70 -4.33 -24.65
C ASP A 330 11.89 -5.63 -24.66
N ALA A 331 12.53 -6.72 -25.05
CA ALA A 331 11.95 -8.04 -24.87
C ALA A 331 12.01 -8.42 -23.38
N PHE A 332 10.92 -8.95 -22.84
CA PHE A 332 10.83 -9.37 -21.45
C PHE A 332 9.78 -10.47 -21.28
N GLY A 333 9.80 -11.14 -20.14
CA GLY A 333 8.83 -12.17 -19.84
C GLY A 333 9.01 -12.79 -18.46
N VAL A 334 8.04 -13.61 -18.08
CA VAL A 334 8.05 -14.43 -16.87
C VAL A 334 7.69 -15.85 -17.26
N THR A 335 8.53 -16.80 -16.86
CA THR A 335 8.26 -18.24 -16.98
C THR A 335 7.71 -18.77 -15.67
N HIS A 336 6.76 -19.70 -15.73
CA HIS A 336 6.10 -20.27 -14.55
C HIS A 336 5.48 -19.20 -13.63
N TYR A 337 4.87 -18.16 -14.20
CA TYR A 337 4.12 -17.18 -13.45
C TYR A 337 2.90 -17.86 -12.81
N PRO A 338 2.73 -17.82 -11.47
CA PRO A 338 1.62 -18.48 -10.80
C PRO A 338 0.30 -17.73 -11.04
N PHE A 339 -0.76 -18.49 -11.35
CA PHE A 339 -2.11 -17.97 -11.54
C PHE A 339 -3.12 -18.89 -10.85
N GLY A 340 -3.58 -18.50 -9.67
CA GLY A 340 -4.38 -19.39 -8.83
C GLY A 340 -3.52 -20.39 -8.05
N GLN A 341 -4.12 -21.48 -7.61
CA GLN A 341 -3.40 -22.53 -6.85
C GLN A 341 -2.55 -23.44 -7.75
N ASP A 342 -3.04 -23.75 -8.95
CA ASP A 342 -2.43 -24.73 -9.86
C ASP A 342 -2.01 -24.16 -11.22
N GLY A 343 -2.41 -22.93 -11.53
CA GLY A 343 -2.16 -22.31 -12.83
C GLY A 343 -0.72 -21.82 -12.96
N LEU A 344 -0.13 -22.09 -14.12
CA LEU A 344 1.22 -21.65 -14.50
C LEU A 344 1.19 -21.08 -15.90
N LEU A 345 1.71 -19.86 -16.03
CA LEU A 345 1.76 -19.11 -17.28
C LEU A 345 3.22 -18.84 -17.68
N ASP A 346 3.54 -19.09 -18.95
CA ASP A 346 4.74 -18.54 -19.57
C ASP A 346 4.33 -17.35 -20.44
N LEU A 347 4.80 -16.17 -20.05
CA LEU A 347 4.41 -14.89 -20.62
C LEU A 347 5.65 -14.24 -21.23
N HIS A 348 5.68 -14.06 -22.54
CA HIS A 348 6.80 -13.41 -23.22
C HIS A 348 6.32 -12.30 -24.16
N CYS A 349 6.91 -11.12 -24.06
CA CYS A 349 6.72 -10.00 -24.98
C CYS A 349 8.00 -9.77 -25.77
N ALA A 350 7.90 -9.75 -27.10
CA ALA A 350 9.03 -9.38 -27.95
C ALA A 350 9.33 -7.88 -27.86
N ALA A 351 10.57 -7.51 -28.18
CA ALA A 351 10.98 -6.11 -28.27
C ALA A 351 10.19 -5.36 -29.36
N ARG A 352 9.97 -4.07 -29.12
CA ARG A 352 9.26 -3.16 -30.04
C ARG A 352 9.93 -1.80 -30.04
N THR A 353 9.76 -1.05 -31.11
CA THR A 353 10.46 0.25 -31.30
C THR A 353 9.66 1.43 -30.76
N ASN A 354 8.38 1.24 -30.42
CA ASN A 354 7.46 2.31 -30.07
C ASN A 354 6.37 1.82 -29.11
N GLN A 355 6.02 2.63 -28.12
CA GLN A 355 4.98 2.31 -27.11
C GLN A 355 3.58 2.22 -27.71
N GLN A 356 3.32 2.91 -28.84
CA GLN A 356 2.02 2.86 -29.55
C GLN A 356 1.85 1.56 -30.35
N GLN A 357 2.95 0.89 -30.71
CA GLN A 357 2.91 -0.36 -31.44
C GLN A 357 2.31 -1.47 -30.56
N LYS A 358 1.32 -2.18 -31.10
CA LYS A 358 0.73 -3.34 -30.45
C LYS A 358 1.83 -4.36 -30.06
N PRO A 359 1.90 -4.77 -28.79
CA PRO A 359 2.86 -5.77 -28.34
C PRO A 359 2.71 -7.10 -29.09
N GLN A 360 3.83 -7.73 -29.43
CA GLN A 360 3.86 -9.11 -29.92
C GLN A 360 4.13 -10.01 -28.72
N ILE A 361 3.13 -10.79 -28.32
CA ILE A 361 3.18 -11.64 -27.14
C ILE A 361 3.07 -13.12 -27.49
N THR A 362 3.67 -13.95 -26.65
CA THR A 362 3.47 -15.41 -26.59
C THR A 362 3.02 -15.75 -25.19
N VAL A 363 1.95 -16.53 -25.08
CA VAL A 363 1.35 -16.96 -23.82
C VAL A 363 1.16 -18.48 -23.91
N ASN A 364 1.86 -19.22 -23.06
CA ASN A 364 1.54 -20.62 -22.80
C ASN A 364 0.90 -20.71 -21.41
N SER A 365 -0.14 -21.49 -21.27
CA SER A 365 -0.90 -21.61 -20.02
C SER A 365 -1.35 -23.05 -19.85
N ASN A 366 -1.31 -23.57 -18.61
CA ASN A 366 -1.97 -24.84 -18.27
C ASN A 366 -3.44 -24.65 -17.85
N CYS A 367 -3.92 -23.42 -17.73
CA CYS A 367 -5.28 -23.09 -17.33
C CYS A 367 -5.96 -22.13 -18.33
N GLN A 368 -7.29 -22.04 -18.26
CA GLN A 368 -8.04 -21.06 -19.04
C GLN A 368 -8.02 -19.71 -18.33
N LEU A 369 -7.83 -18.63 -19.08
CA LEU A 369 -8.00 -17.26 -18.58
C LEU A 369 -8.34 -16.28 -19.71
N THR A 370 -8.85 -15.12 -19.33
CA THR A 370 -8.99 -13.96 -20.20
C THR A 370 -7.85 -12.97 -19.92
N LEU A 371 -6.98 -12.78 -20.92
CA LEU A 371 -5.91 -11.78 -20.89
C LEU A 371 -6.46 -10.40 -21.32
N GLN A 372 -6.34 -9.42 -20.45
CA GLN A 372 -6.59 -8.01 -20.74
C GLN A 372 -5.25 -7.32 -21.08
N LEU A 373 -4.88 -7.36 -22.36
CA LEU A 373 -3.66 -6.73 -22.86
C LEU A 373 -3.87 -5.21 -23.01
N ARG A 374 -2.99 -4.41 -22.41
CA ARG A 374 -3.01 -2.93 -22.50
C ARG A 374 -1.66 -2.41 -22.97
N TRP A 375 -1.65 -1.35 -23.76
CA TRP A 375 -0.46 -0.59 -24.16
C TRP A 375 -0.86 0.84 -24.51
N ALA A 376 0.11 1.74 -24.73
CA ALA A 376 -0.18 3.16 -24.97
C ALA A 376 -1.08 3.43 -26.20
N GLY A 377 -1.10 2.52 -27.18
CA GLY A 377 -1.89 2.63 -28.40
C GLY A 377 -3.22 1.88 -28.40
N GLY A 378 -3.60 1.23 -27.30
CA GLY A 378 -4.88 0.53 -27.20
C GLY A 378 -4.92 -0.58 -26.17
N GLN A 379 -6.04 -1.30 -26.20
CA GLN A 379 -6.26 -2.49 -25.38
C GLN A 379 -6.91 -3.60 -26.21
N GLN A 380 -6.69 -4.84 -25.80
CA GLN A 380 -7.30 -6.01 -26.39
C GLN A 380 -7.61 -7.06 -25.32
N GLN A 381 -8.77 -7.68 -25.42
CA GLN A 381 -9.11 -8.89 -24.68
C GLN A 381 -8.79 -10.14 -25.52
N ILE A 382 -8.12 -11.12 -24.91
CA ILE A 382 -7.71 -12.37 -25.56
C ILE A 382 -8.08 -13.54 -24.65
N ASP A 383 -8.85 -14.49 -25.15
CA ASP A 383 -9.13 -15.73 -24.41
C ASP A 383 -7.98 -16.72 -24.63
N ILE A 384 -7.37 -17.14 -23.54
CA ILE A 384 -6.25 -18.09 -23.52
C ILE A 384 -6.80 -19.45 -23.12
N ALA A 385 -6.64 -20.42 -24.02
CA ALA A 385 -6.95 -21.81 -23.76
C ALA A 385 -5.71 -22.53 -23.18
N PRO A 386 -5.90 -23.59 -22.37
CA PRO A 386 -4.80 -24.45 -21.94
C PRO A 386 -4.04 -25.02 -23.14
N SER A 387 -2.71 -24.97 -23.08
CA SER A 387 -1.82 -25.64 -24.03
C SER A 387 -1.62 -27.09 -23.58
N HIS A 388 -1.71 -28.03 -24.53
CA HIS A 388 -1.56 -29.48 -24.28
C HIS A 388 -0.12 -29.91 -24.00
#